data_AF-A0A7J3BD95-F1
#
_entry.id   AF-A0A7J3BD95-F1
#
_cell.length_a   1.000
_cell.length_b   1.000
_cell.length_c   1.000
_cell.angle_alpha   90.00
_cell.angle_beta   90.00
_cell.angle_gamma   90.00
#
_symmetry.space_group_name_H-M   'P 1'
#
loop_
_entity.id
_entity.type
_entity.pdbx_description
1 polymer ?
#
loop_
_entity_poly.entity_id
_entity_poly.type
_entity_poly.pdbx_seq_one_letter_code
_entity_poly.pdbx_strand_id
1 'polypeptide(L)' 'MKLITVHVPDTYLDAIDELVEQDYYASRADAIRSAIRDLLVSEVWAKR' A
#
# COMPACT_ATOMS: atom_id res chain seq x y z
N MET A 1 4.87 0.12 -14.44
CA MET A 1 4.10 -0.65 -13.43
C MET A 1 3.42 -1.83 -14.13
N LYS A 2 3.23 -2.97 -13.44
CA LYS A 2 2.40 -4.08 -13.93
C LYS A 2 1.07 -4.07 -13.18
N LEU A 3 -0.03 -4.40 -13.86
CA LEU A 3 -1.35 -4.56 -13.22
C LEU A 3 -1.37 -5.89 -12.46
N ILE A 4 -1.80 -5.84 -11.20
CA ILE A 4 -2.06 -7.02 -10.38
C ILE A 4 -3.46 -6.90 -9.80
N THR A 5 -4.14 -8.04 -9.62
CA THR A 5 -5.43 -8.13 -8.94
C THR A 5 -5.24 -8.98 -7.70
N VAL A 6 -5.68 -8.46 -6.55
CA VAL A 6 -5.59 -9.14 -5.26
C VAL A 6 -6.95 -9.06 -4.56
N HIS A 7 -7.27 -10.06 -3.75
CA HIS A 7 -8.42 -10.03 -2.86
C HIS A 7 -7.94 -9.65 -1.47
N VAL A 8 -8.59 -8.65 -0.87
CA VAL A 8 -8.30 -8.17 0.48
C VAL A 8 -9.62 -7.95 1.22
N PRO A 9 -9.63 -8.04 2.57
CA PRO A 9 -10.82 -7.70 3.34
C PRO A 9 -11.28 -6.26 3.09
N ASP A 10 -12.60 -6.04 3.07
CA ASP A 10 -13.18 -4.71 2.84
C ASP A 10 -12.70 -3.70 3.88
N THR A 11 -12.54 -4.14 5.14
CA THR A 11 -12.03 -3.29 6.23
C THR A 11 -10.65 -2.69 5.96
N TYR A 12 -9.82 -3.34 5.14
CA TYR A 12 -8.51 -2.82 4.78
C TYR A 12 -8.62 -1.80 3.65
N LEU A 13 -9.57 -1.98 2.74
CA LEU A 13 -9.85 -1.00 1.69
C LEU A 13 -10.42 0.28 2.32
N ASP A 14 -11.34 0.16 3.27
CA ASP A 14 -11.92 1.29 4.00
C ASP A 14 -10.83 2.11 4.72
N ALA A 15 -9.90 1.43 5.40
CA ALA A 15 -8.78 2.09 6.06
C ALA A 15 -7.82 2.79 5.07
N ILE A 16 -7.59 2.20 3.89
CA ILE A 16 -6.78 2.83 2.84
C ILE A 16 -7.52 4.03 2.25
N ASP A 17 -8.83 3.95 2.10
CA ASP A 17 -9.66 5.04 1.60
C ASP A 17 -9.59 6.24 2.52
N GLU A 18 -9.69 6.04 3.83
CA GLU A 18 -9.55 7.12 4.80
C GLU A 18 -8.19 7.84 4.68
N LEU A 19 -7.11 7.09 4.41
CA LEU A 19 -5.78 7.68 4.19
C LEU A 19 -5.70 8.50 2.90
N VAL A 20 -6.42 8.08 1.86
CA VAL A 20 -6.49 8.81 0.58
C VAL A 20 -7.37 10.06 0.73
N GLU A 21 -8.48 9.97 1.44
CA GLU A 21 -9.38 11.10 1.73
C GLU A 21 -8.69 12.18 2.57
N GLN A 22 -7.77 11.78 3.45
CA GLN A 22 -6.96 12.70 4.25
C GLN A 22 -5.73 13.24 3.49
N ASP A 23 -5.65 13.06 2.16
CA ASP A 23 -4.56 13.52 1.29
C ASP A 23 -3.16 12.96 1.64
N TYR A 24 -3.07 11.89 2.44
CA TYR A 24 -1.77 11.23 2.72
C TYR A 24 -1.22 10.50 1.50
N TYR A 25 -2.11 9.98 0.64
CA TYR A 25 -1.74 9.29 -0.59
C TYR A 25 -2.62 9.74 -1.74
N ALA A 26 -2.02 9.87 -2.93
CA ALA A 26 -2.74 10.33 -4.12
C ALA A 26 -3.77 9.32 -4.66
N SER A 27 -3.66 8.04 -4.29
CA SER A 27 -4.63 6.99 -4.65
C SER A 27 -4.42 5.73 -3.80
N ARG A 28 -5.42 4.84 -3.78
CA ARG A 28 -5.29 3.50 -3.16
C ARG A 28 -4.07 2.74 -3.66
N ALA A 29 -3.83 2.79 -4.98
CA ALA A 29 -2.68 2.13 -5.59
C ALA A 29 -1.35 2.73 -5.14
N ASP A 30 -1.33 4.02 -4.78
CA ASP A 30 -0.15 4.68 -4.24
C ASP A 30 0.14 4.26 -2.80
N ALA A 31 -0.89 4.27 -1.95
CA ALA A 31 -0.82 3.76 -0.59
C ALA A 31 -0.30 2.31 -0.54
N ILE A 32 -0.89 1.42 -1.35
CA ILE A 32 -0.50 0.00 -1.42
C ILE A 32 0.95 -0.15 -1.89
N ARG A 33 1.38 0.61 -2.90
CA ARG A 33 2.77 0.56 -3.39
C ARG A 33 3.77 1.06 -2.35
N SER A 34 3.42 2.09 -1.59
CA SER A 34 4.25 2.59 -0.49
C SER A 34 4.38 1.54 0.62
N ALA A 35 3.28 0.92 1.03
CA ALA A 35 3.31 -0.17 2.01
C ALA A 35 4.18 -1.36 1.55
N ILE A 36 4.08 -1.77 0.27
CA ILE A 36 4.95 -2.82 -0.30
C ILE A 36 6.42 -2.39 -0.27
N ARG A 37 6.73 -1.14 -0.63
CA ARG A 37 8.09 -0.61 -0.60
C ARG A 37 8.66 -0.67 0.82
N ASP A 38 7.92 -0.17 1.80
CA ASP A 38 8.37 -0.08 3.19
C ASP A 38 8.65 -1.47 3.76
N LEU A 39 7.79 -2.45 3.44
CA LEU A 39 8.01 -3.86 3.77
C LEU A 39 9.30 -4.43 3.13
N LEU A 40 9.55 -4.15 1.85
CA LEU A 40 10.74 -4.65 1.16
C LEU A 40 12.03 -4.00 1.70
N VAL A 41 11.98 -2.71 2.02
CA VAL A 41 13.10 -1.98 2.63
C VAL A 41 13.42 -2.61 3.99
N SER A 42 12.43 -2.85 4.84
CA SER A 42 12.64 -3.37 6.20
C SER A 42 13.07 -4.84 6.22
N GLU A 43 12.46 -5.69 5.39
CA GLU A 43 12.68 -7.14 5.48
C GLU A 43 13.74 -7.67 4.54
N VAL A 44 13.87 -7.10 3.34
CA VAL A 44 14.73 -7.66 2.29
C VAL A 44 16.04 -6.88 2.17
N TRP A 45 15.97 -5.55 2.18
CA TRP A 45 17.15 -4.73 1.90
C TRP A 45 17.91 -4.32 3.16
N ALA A 46 17.25 -4.13 4.30
CA ALA A 46 17.92 -3.82 5.56
C ALA A 46 18.68 -5.02 6.18
N LYS A 47 18.35 -6.25 5.76
CA LYS A 47 19.00 -7.48 6.24
C LYS A 47 20.14 -7.97 5.32
N ARG A 48 20.51 -7.20 4.30
CA ARG A 48 21.51 -7.59 3.29
C ARG A 48 22.82 -6.83 3.43
#